data_AF-A0A1C3KM45-F1
#
_entry.id   AF-A0A1C3KM45-F1
#
_cell.length_a   1.000
_cell.length_b   1.000
_cell.length_c   1.000
_cell.angle_alpha   90.00
_cell.angle_beta   90.00
_cell.angle_gamma   90.00
#
_symmetry.space_group_name_H-M   'P 1'
#
loop_
_entity.id
_entity.type
_entity.pdbx_description
1 polymer ?
#
loop_
_entity_poly.entity_id
_entity_poly.type
_entity_poly.pdbx_seq_one_letter_code
_entity_poly.pdbx_strand_id
1 'polypeptide(L)'
;MEFQMEDIKILKDNKIIEDHEIPYSCKASDFNYNITEEDLDDILNYLIDPLKYRQMFVLFNYVHNIQRNKCLQMQDILKKYCEYLGKEKNLPDEIINKIWAKNCSYMISEILKKDFADFNSLNGMLKLGSVQRYEFANFLNDTKLSWETFTREMDNKLMEMIYIDIERASIEGDALMKSDF
;
A
#
# COMPACT_ATOMS: atom_id res chain seq x y z
N MET A 1 -17.76 4.48 -19.75
CA MET A 1 -17.22 3.41 -20.61
C MET A 1 -17.51 2.13 -19.85
N GLU A 2 -18.41 1.27 -20.35
CA GLU A 2 -18.75 0.01 -19.68
C GLU A 2 -17.53 -0.91 -19.69
N PHE A 3 -17.15 -1.42 -18.52
CA PHE A 3 -16.10 -2.41 -18.35
C PHE A 3 -16.52 -3.71 -19.06
N GLN A 4 -15.76 -4.17 -20.06
CA GLN A 4 -16.06 -5.41 -20.80
C GLN A 4 -15.23 -6.55 -20.20
N MET A 5 -15.78 -7.77 -20.18
CA MET A 5 -15.17 -8.92 -19.52
C MET A 5 -13.84 -9.36 -20.16
N GLU A 6 -13.60 -8.99 -21.42
CA GLU A 6 -12.30 -9.17 -22.07
C GLU A 6 -11.20 -8.26 -21.51
N ASP A 7 -11.55 -7.14 -20.86
CA ASP A 7 -10.60 -6.16 -20.33
C ASP A 7 -9.80 -6.71 -19.13
N ILE A 8 -10.34 -7.70 -18.39
CA ILE A 8 -9.62 -8.42 -17.33
C ILE A 8 -8.41 -9.20 -17.89
N LYS A 9 -8.43 -9.54 -19.19
CA LYS A 9 -7.34 -10.30 -19.84
C LYS A 9 -6.17 -9.40 -20.25
N ILE A 10 -6.37 -8.09 -20.24
CA ILE A 10 -5.46 -7.11 -20.81
C ILE A 10 -4.96 -6.24 -19.67
N LEU A 11 -3.79 -6.59 -19.14
CA LEU A 11 -3.05 -5.68 -18.28
C LEU A 11 -2.57 -4.47 -19.08
N LYS A 12 -2.04 -3.47 -18.37
CA LYS A 12 -1.43 -2.30 -19.01
C LYS A 12 -0.45 -2.74 -20.11
N ASP A 13 -0.50 -2.04 -21.25
CA ASP A 13 0.30 -2.32 -22.45
C ASP A 13 -0.02 -3.67 -23.14
N ASN A 14 -1.26 -4.16 -23.03
CA ASN A 14 -1.75 -5.40 -23.66
C ASN A 14 -1.01 -6.68 -23.23
N LYS A 15 -0.48 -6.72 -22.00
CA LYS A 15 0.10 -7.96 -21.46
C LYS A 15 -1.00 -8.97 -21.14
N ILE A 16 -0.89 -10.16 -21.72
CA ILE A 16 -1.79 -11.29 -21.50
C ILE A 16 -1.21 -12.17 -20.38
N ILE A 17 -2.03 -12.48 -19.36
CA ILE A 17 -1.68 -13.47 -18.34
C ILE A 17 -2.31 -14.83 -18.73
N GLU A 18 -1.52 -15.90 -18.64
CA GLU A 18 -2.02 -17.27 -18.84
C GLU A 18 -2.62 -17.84 -17.54
N ASP A 19 -3.50 -18.83 -17.66
CA ASP A 19 -4.24 -19.40 -16.51
C ASP A 19 -3.37 -20.29 -15.60
N HIS A 20 -2.10 -20.52 -15.92
CA HIS A 20 -1.28 -21.59 -15.32
C HIS A 20 -0.03 -21.12 -14.58
N GLU A 21 0.36 -19.85 -14.67
CA GLU A 21 1.62 -19.36 -14.10
C GLU A 21 1.46 -17.99 -13.43
N ILE A 22 2.23 -17.77 -12.35
CA ILE A 22 2.49 -16.44 -11.81
C ILE A 22 3.47 -15.77 -12.80
N PRO A 23 3.08 -14.72 -13.54
CA PRO A 23 3.99 -14.15 -14.53
C PRO A 23 5.16 -13.46 -13.82
N TYR A 24 6.36 -14.02 -13.95
CA TYR A 24 7.59 -13.49 -13.33
C TYR A 24 7.94 -12.08 -13.83
N SER A 25 7.47 -11.72 -15.03
CA SER A 25 7.65 -10.41 -15.66
C SER A 25 6.60 -9.38 -15.25
N CYS A 26 5.60 -9.75 -14.46
CA CYS A 26 4.52 -8.85 -14.08
C CYS A 26 4.97 -7.92 -12.95
N LYS A 27 4.85 -6.62 -13.17
CA LYS A 27 5.15 -5.58 -12.18
C LYS A 27 3.85 -5.01 -11.62
N ALA A 28 3.90 -4.46 -10.41
CA ALA A 28 2.75 -3.77 -9.81
C ALA A 28 2.18 -2.67 -10.74
N SER A 29 3.05 -2.00 -11.51
CA SER A 29 2.66 -1.00 -12.51
C SER A 29 1.78 -1.53 -13.65
N ASP A 30 1.77 -2.84 -13.87
CA ASP A 30 0.98 -3.49 -14.92
C ASP A 30 -0.51 -3.58 -14.55
N PHE A 31 -0.83 -3.47 -13.25
CA PHE A 31 -2.18 -3.50 -12.69
C PHE A 31 -2.76 -2.10 -12.43
N ASN A 32 -2.11 -1.06 -12.95
CA ASN A 32 -2.48 0.33 -12.70
C ASN A 32 -3.53 0.85 -13.69
N TYR A 33 -4.59 0.07 -13.95
CA TYR A 33 -5.80 0.63 -14.53
C TYR A 33 -6.50 1.45 -13.43
N ASN A 34 -7.11 2.59 -13.80
CA ASN A 34 -7.93 3.41 -12.90
C ASN A 34 -9.24 2.68 -12.57
N ILE A 35 -9.13 1.52 -11.91
CA ILE A 35 -10.24 0.71 -11.43
C ILE A 35 -10.56 1.19 -10.01
N THR A 36 -11.83 1.50 -9.80
CA THR A 36 -12.38 1.93 -8.52
C THR A 36 -12.79 0.72 -7.67
N GLU A 37 -13.15 0.95 -6.40
CA GLU A 37 -13.73 -0.12 -5.58
C GLU A 37 -15.09 -0.60 -6.12
N GLU A 38 -15.88 0.29 -6.74
CA GLU A 38 -17.17 -0.06 -7.36
C GLU A 38 -16.97 -0.97 -8.58
N ASP A 39 -15.97 -0.65 -9.42
CA ASP A 39 -15.62 -1.49 -10.57
C ASP A 39 -15.23 -2.92 -10.13
N LEU A 40 -14.60 -3.09 -8.95
CA LEU A 40 -14.20 -4.41 -8.44
C LEU A 40 -15.40 -5.28 -8.04
N ASP A 41 -16.41 -4.69 -7.41
CA ASP A 41 -17.63 -5.40 -7.02
C ASP A 41 -18.40 -5.88 -8.26
N ASP A 42 -18.47 -5.03 -9.29
CA ASP A 42 -19.03 -5.41 -10.59
C ASP A 42 -18.24 -6.56 -11.21
N ILE A 43 -16.91 -6.44 -11.29
CA ILE A 43 -16.05 -7.51 -11.84
C ILE A 43 -16.30 -8.83 -11.12
N LEU A 44 -16.31 -8.83 -9.79
CA LEU A 44 -16.55 -10.03 -8.98
C LEU A 44 -17.89 -10.67 -9.36
N ASN A 45 -18.97 -9.89 -9.47
CA ASN A 45 -20.31 -10.39 -9.79
C ASN A 45 -20.41 -11.08 -11.16
N TYR A 46 -19.55 -10.71 -12.11
CA TYR A 46 -19.49 -11.34 -13.44
C TYR A 46 -18.63 -12.60 -13.52
N LEU A 47 -17.81 -12.91 -12.49
CA LEU A 47 -16.97 -14.10 -12.52
C LEU A 47 -17.80 -15.39 -12.37
N ILE A 48 -17.47 -16.38 -13.20
CA ILE A 48 -18.07 -17.71 -13.20
C ILE A 48 -17.25 -18.63 -12.31
N ASP A 49 -17.93 -19.39 -11.46
CA ASP A 49 -17.31 -20.39 -10.60
C ASP A 49 -16.91 -21.67 -11.35
N PRO A 50 -15.81 -22.34 -10.93
CA PRO A 50 -14.83 -21.88 -9.95
C PRO A 50 -13.85 -20.87 -10.54
N LEU A 51 -13.33 -19.99 -9.69
CA LEU A 51 -12.37 -18.98 -10.13
C LEU A 51 -11.07 -19.62 -10.61
N LYS A 52 -10.58 -19.13 -11.75
CA LYS A 52 -9.27 -19.47 -12.27
C LYS A 52 -8.18 -18.68 -11.57
N TYR A 53 -6.98 -19.26 -11.52
CA TYR A 53 -5.76 -18.65 -11.00
C TYR A 53 -5.60 -17.19 -11.47
N ARG A 54 -5.68 -16.95 -12.77
CA ARG A 54 -5.52 -15.61 -13.36
C ARG A 54 -6.52 -14.60 -12.81
N GLN A 55 -7.80 -14.98 -12.70
CA GLN A 55 -8.86 -14.08 -12.24
C GLN A 55 -8.58 -13.64 -10.81
N MET A 56 -8.20 -14.59 -9.94
CA MET A 56 -7.82 -14.30 -8.57
C MET A 56 -6.57 -13.41 -8.50
N PHE A 57 -5.53 -13.73 -9.26
CA PHE A 57 -4.29 -12.96 -9.26
C PHE A 57 -4.49 -11.51 -9.71
N VAL A 58 -5.25 -11.29 -10.79
CA VAL A 58 -5.53 -9.95 -11.32
C VAL A 58 -6.33 -9.11 -10.32
N LEU A 59 -7.43 -9.67 -9.80
CA LEU A 59 -8.28 -8.96 -8.84
C LEU A 59 -7.56 -8.63 -7.55
N PHE A 60 -6.76 -9.56 -7.02
CA PHE A 60 -5.94 -9.30 -5.85
C PHE A 60 -5.00 -8.11 -6.08
N ASN A 61 -4.31 -8.06 -7.22
CA ASN A 61 -3.39 -6.97 -7.52
C ASN A 61 -4.13 -5.63 -7.70
N TYR A 62 -5.36 -5.61 -8.21
CA TYR A 62 -6.17 -4.39 -8.26
C TYR A 62 -6.52 -3.88 -6.86
N VAL A 63 -7.07 -4.74 -5.99
CA VAL A 63 -7.34 -4.38 -4.59
C VAL A 63 -6.05 -3.86 -3.94
N HIS A 64 -4.95 -4.58 -4.11
CA HIS A 64 -3.67 -4.24 -3.53
C HIS A 64 -3.11 -2.90 -4.04
N ASN A 65 -3.30 -2.57 -5.33
CA ASN A 65 -2.88 -1.29 -5.91
C ASN A 65 -3.67 -0.12 -5.32
N ILE A 66 -4.99 -0.27 -5.14
CA ILE A 66 -5.85 0.72 -4.48
C ILE A 66 -5.33 0.99 -3.06
N GLN A 67 -5.02 -0.06 -2.29
CA GLN A 67 -4.52 0.12 -0.92
C GLN A 67 -3.12 0.76 -0.88
N ARG A 68 -2.21 0.37 -1.78
CA ARG A 68 -0.89 1.02 -1.89
C ARG A 68 -1.01 2.52 -2.20
N ASN A 69 -1.95 2.91 -3.06
CA ASN A 69 -2.20 4.31 -3.36
C ASN A 69 -2.66 5.09 -2.12
N LYS A 70 -3.51 4.48 -1.26
CA LYS A 70 -3.88 5.08 0.03
C LYS A 70 -2.64 5.26 0.95
N CYS A 71 -1.73 4.29 0.99
CA CYS A 71 -0.47 4.44 1.74
C CYS A 71 0.45 5.54 1.18
N LEU A 72 0.52 5.72 -0.14
CA LEU A 72 1.27 6.81 -0.76
C LEU A 72 0.69 8.18 -0.39
N GLN A 73 -0.64 8.31 -0.38
CA GLN A 73 -1.30 9.53 0.07
C GLN A 73 -1.00 9.84 1.55
N MET A 74 -1.04 8.83 2.42
CA MET A 74 -0.63 8.95 3.82
C MET A 74 0.83 9.41 3.94
N GLN A 75 1.75 8.82 3.17
CA GLN A 75 3.16 9.22 3.13
C GLN A 75 3.32 10.71 2.78
N ASP A 76 2.59 11.21 1.79
CA ASP A 76 2.65 12.63 1.40
C ASP A 76 2.14 13.56 2.50
N ILE A 77 1.09 13.16 3.23
CA ILE A 77 0.55 13.91 4.37
C ILE A 77 1.57 13.95 5.51
N LEU A 78 2.15 12.80 5.88
CA LEU A 78 3.14 12.69 6.95
C LEU A 78 4.42 13.48 6.64
N LYS A 79 4.85 13.50 5.38
CA LYS A 79 5.99 14.33 4.96
C LYS A 79 5.73 15.81 5.21
N LYS A 80 4.55 16.31 4.82
CA LYS A 80 4.14 17.71 5.06
C LYS A 80 4.03 18.00 6.56
N TYR A 81 3.55 17.05 7.35
CA TYR A 81 3.48 17.18 8.81
C TYR A 81 4.89 17.30 9.43
N CYS A 82 5.84 16.47 9.01
CA CYS A 82 7.25 16.55 9.43
C CYS A 82 7.88 17.90 9.06
N GLU A 83 7.67 18.37 7.84
CA GLU A 83 8.18 19.66 7.37
C GLU A 83 7.58 20.84 8.15
N TYR A 84 6.27 20.79 8.42
CA TYR A 84 5.56 21.81 9.20
C TYR A 84 6.12 21.90 10.62
N LEU A 85 6.15 20.80 11.35
CA LEU A 85 6.66 20.78 12.72
C LEU A 85 8.12 21.22 12.81
N GLY A 86 8.96 20.78 11.87
CA GLY A 86 10.37 21.15 11.86
C GLY A 86 10.59 22.64 11.65
N LYS A 87 9.81 23.25 10.75
CA LYS A 87 9.85 24.70 10.48
C LYS A 87 9.33 25.52 11.66
N GLU A 88 8.26 25.08 12.32
CA GLU A 88 7.74 25.73 13.54
C GLU A 88 8.79 25.77 14.66
N LYS A 89 9.69 24.79 14.70
CA LYS A 89 10.81 24.71 15.65
C LYS A 89 12.10 25.34 15.13
N ASN A 90 12.08 26.01 13.98
CA ASN A 90 13.25 26.61 13.33
C ASN A 90 14.40 25.62 13.09
N LEU A 91 14.09 24.34 12.87
CA LEU A 91 15.11 23.34 12.57
C LEU A 91 15.66 23.53 11.15
N PRO A 92 16.97 23.35 10.93
CA PRO A 92 17.54 23.30 9.58
C PRO A 92 16.92 22.19 8.73
N ASP A 93 16.73 22.45 7.44
CA ASP A 93 16.16 21.48 6.48
C ASP A 93 16.92 20.14 6.46
N GLU A 94 18.23 20.14 6.70
CA GLU A 94 19.04 18.92 6.79
C GLU A 94 18.56 18.00 7.93
N ILE A 95 18.23 18.57 9.10
CA ILE A 95 17.72 17.82 10.25
C ILE A 95 16.32 17.29 9.94
N ILE A 96 15.45 18.14 9.38
CA ILE A 96 14.08 17.75 8.99
C ILE A 96 14.11 16.58 8.00
N ASN A 97 14.95 16.68 6.96
CA ASN A 97 15.11 15.63 5.95
C ASN A 97 15.67 14.33 6.55
N LYS A 98 16.58 14.42 7.51
CA LYS A 98 17.12 13.24 8.23
C LYS A 98 16.06 12.54 9.08
N ILE A 99 15.24 13.31 9.80
CA ILE A 99 14.10 12.77 10.57
C ILE A 99 13.09 12.11 9.64
N TRP A 100 12.74 12.77 8.54
CA TRP A 100 11.84 12.19 7.54
C TRP A 100 12.40 10.90 6.95
N ALA A 101 13.68 10.88 6.52
CA ALA A 101 14.29 9.70 5.91
C ALA A 101 14.29 8.47 6.82
N LYS A 102 14.55 8.67 8.13
CA LYS A 102 14.47 7.63 9.15
C LYS A 102 13.05 7.07 9.27
N ASN A 103 12.06 7.93 9.44
CA ASN A 103 10.66 7.54 9.63
C ASN A 103 10.05 6.91 8.35
N CYS A 104 10.39 7.47 7.19
CA CYS A 104 10.01 6.93 5.88
C CYS A 104 10.61 5.53 5.64
N SER A 105 11.85 5.30 6.07
CA SER A 105 12.49 3.98 5.95
C SER A 105 11.82 2.93 6.83
N TYR A 106 11.39 3.30 8.04
CA TYR A 106 10.55 2.44 8.89
C TYR A 106 9.23 2.09 8.19
N MET A 107 8.50 3.09 7.70
CA MET A 107 7.24 2.90 6.98
C MET A 107 7.38 1.95 5.79
N ILE A 108 8.39 2.15 4.93
CA ILE A 108 8.64 1.31 3.76
C ILE A 108 8.88 -0.16 4.18
N SER A 109 9.65 -0.38 5.25
CA SER A 109 9.90 -1.73 5.77
C SER A 109 8.62 -2.44 6.20
N GLU A 110 7.71 -1.73 6.88
CA GLU A 110 6.45 -2.30 7.35
C GLU A 110 5.48 -2.59 6.18
N ILE A 111 5.43 -1.70 5.18
CA ILE A 111 4.66 -1.92 3.95
C ILE A 111 5.16 -3.19 3.23
N LEU A 112 6.48 -3.35 3.08
CA LEU A 112 7.05 -4.54 2.43
C LEU A 112 6.74 -5.84 3.19
N LYS A 113 6.74 -5.81 4.53
CA LYS A 113 6.34 -6.98 5.33
C LYS A 113 4.88 -7.32 5.12
N LYS A 114 4.00 -6.31 5.07
CA LYS A 114 2.58 -6.51 4.82
C LYS A 114 2.32 -7.06 3.41
N ASP A 115 2.96 -6.48 2.40
CA ASP A 115 2.91 -6.97 1.01
C ASP A 115 3.26 -8.46 0.93
N PHE A 116 4.36 -8.85 1.60
CA PHE A 116 4.83 -10.23 1.61
C PHE A 116 3.83 -11.17 2.31
N ALA A 117 3.24 -10.73 3.43
CA ALA A 117 2.24 -11.52 4.14
C ALA A 117 0.95 -11.72 3.31
N ASP A 118 0.46 -10.68 2.65
CA ASP A 118 -0.74 -10.74 1.83
C ASP A 118 -0.50 -11.60 0.58
N PHE A 119 0.68 -11.49 -0.05
CA PHE A 119 1.06 -12.35 -1.17
C PHE A 119 1.16 -13.84 -0.78
N ASN A 120 1.70 -14.14 0.40
CA ASN A 120 1.73 -15.51 0.92
C ASN A 120 0.32 -16.05 1.19
N SER A 121 -0.58 -15.20 1.68
CA SER A 121 -1.98 -15.55 1.93
C SER A 121 -2.70 -15.87 0.63
N LEU A 122 -2.52 -15.05 -0.41
CA LEU A 122 -2.99 -15.34 -1.76
C LEU A 122 -2.43 -16.67 -2.27
N ASN A 123 -1.12 -16.90 -2.17
CA ASN A 123 -0.50 -18.15 -2.61
C ASN A 123 -1.05 -19.38 -1.86
N GLY A 124 -1.38 -19.23 -0.58
CA GLY A 124 -2.08 -20.25 0.20
C GLY A 124 -3.44 -20.59 -0.39
N MET A 125 -4.24 -19.57 -0.72
CA MET A 125 -5.55 -19.74 -1.34
C MET A 125 -5.47 -20.38 -2.72
N LEU A 126 -4.49 -19.96 -3.55
CA LEU A 126 -4.27 -20.49 -4.89
C LEU A 126 -3.86 -21.98 -4.89
N LYS A 127 -3.26 -22.47 -3.80
CA LYS A 127 -2.91 -23.90 -3.62
C LYS A 127 -4.09 -24.79 -3.26
N LEU A 128 -5.22 -24.23 -2.82
CA LEU A 128 -6.43 -24.99 -2.49
C LEU A 128 -7.13 -25.56 -3.76
N GLY A 129 -6.74 -25.09 -4.95
CA GLY A 129 -7.29 -25.55 -6.23
C GLY A 129 -8.53 -24.75 -6.61
N SER A 130 -9.70 -25.40 -6.55
CA SER A 130 -10.98 -24.80 -6.97
C SER A 130 -11.51 -23.85 -5.90
N VAL A 131 -11.34 -22.54 -6.11
CA VAL A 131 -11.83 -21.48 -5.21
C VAL A 131 -13.17 -20.95 -5.71
N GLN A 132 -14.17 -20.87 -4.81
CA GLN A 132 -15.45 -20.26 -5.15
C GLN A 132 -15.37 -18.73 -5.05
N ARG A 133 -16.16 -18.04 -5.86
CA ARG A 133 -16.22 -16.58 -5.93
C ARG A 133 -16.54 -15.97 -4.58
N TYR A 134 -17.48 -16.54 -3.83
CA TYR A 134 -17.83 -16.01 -2.51
C TYR A 134 -16.66 -16.10 -1.51
N GLU A 135 -15.87 -17.18 -1.59
CA GLU A 135 -14.68 -17.37 -0.73
C GLU A 135 -13.63 -16.32 -1.08
N PHE A 136 -13.41 -16.09 -2.37
CA PHE A 136 -12.45 -15.11 -2.84
C PHE A 136 -12.90 -13.67 -2.56
N ALA A 137 -14.20 -13.37 -2.69
CA ALA A 137 -14.75 -12.07 -2.34
C ALA A 137 -14.54 -11.76 -0.84
N ASN A 138 -14.79 -12.74 0.04
CA ASN A 138 -14.50 -12.60 1.46
C ASN A 138 -13.00 -12.36 1.71
N PHE A 139 -12.13 -13.12 1.06
CA PHE A 139 -10.68 -12.92 1.14
C PHE A 139 -10.23 -11.51 0.71
N LEU A 140 -10.78 -10.98 -0.38
CA LEU A 140 -10.47 -9.62 -0.84
C LEU A 140 -10.98 -8.56 0.14
N ASN A 141 -12.18 -8.74 0.70
CA ASN A 141 -12.74 -7.84 1.70
C ASN A 141 -11.91 -7.84 2.99
N ASP A 142 -11.51 -9.02 3.47
CA ASP A 142 -10.62 -9.15 4.63
C ASP A 142 -9.26 -8.49 4.37
N THR A 143 -8.73 -8.66 3.16
CA THR A 143 -7.50 -7.99 2.72
C THR A 143 -7.67 -6.47 2.77
N LYS A 144 -8.75 -5.93 2.21
CA LYS A 144 -9.08 -4.49 2.26
C LYS A 144 -9.15 -3.97 3.69
N LEU A 145 -9.95 -4.59 4.56
CA LEU A 145 -10.10 -4.17 5.96
C LEU A 145 -8.78 -4.23 6.74
N SER A 146 -7.95 -5.24 6.44
CA SER A 146 -6.60 -5.36 6.99
C SER A 146 -5.69 -4.20 6.57
N TRP A 147 -5.75 -3.77 5.31
CA TRP A 147 -5.01 -2.59 4.82
C TRP A 147 -5.52 -1.27 5.40
N GLU A 148 -6.82 -1.11 5.56
CA GLU A 148 -7.39 0.09 6.18
C GLU A 148 -6.95 0.22 7.64
N THR A 149 -6.98 -0.89 8.38
CA THR A 149 -6.49 -0.95 9.77
C THR A 149 -5.00 -0.64 9.83
N PHE A 150 -4.19 -1.32 9.00
CA PHE A 150 -2.75 -1.09 8.92
C PHE A 150 -2.41 0.36 8.60
N THR A 151 -3.07 0.97 7.61
CA THR A 151 -2.79 2.35 7.18
C THR A 151 -3.09 3.32 8.31
N ARG A 152 -4.23 3.18 8.98
CA ARG A 152 -4.59 4.02 10.13
C ARG A 152 -3.61 3.88 11.31
N GLU A 153 -3.21 2.66 11.63
CA GLU A 153 -2.25 2.42 12.71
C GLU A 153 -0.86 2.96 12.37
N MET A 154 -0.43 2.80 11.12
CA MET A 154 0.84 3.33 10.62
C MET A 154 0.88 4.86 10.67
N ASP A 155 -0.21 5.51 10.25
CA ASP A 155 -0.35 6.97 10.28
C ASP A 155 -0.17 7.51 11.71
N ASN A 156 -0.97 6.99 12.65
CA ASN A 156 -0.90 7.39 14.06
C ASN A 156 0.50 7.19 14.65
N LYS A 157 1.11 6.03 14.38
CA LYS A 157 2.44 5.70 14.88
C LYS A 157 3.51 6.62 14.31
N LEU A 158 3.46 6.91 13.01
CA LEU A 158 4.43 7.78 12.36
C LEU A 158 4.26 9.24 12.78
N MET A 159 3.03 9.72 12.98
CA MET A 159 2.79 11.04 13.57
C MET A 159 3.47 11.16 14.93
N GLU A 160 3.29 10.18 15.82
CA GLU A 160 3.93 10.17 17.13
C GLU A 160 5.46 10.14 17.04
N MET A 161 6.02 9.25 16.20
CA MET A 161 7.47 9.13 16.01
C MET A 161 8.08 10.43 15.45
N ILE A 162 7.44 11.04 14.46
CA ILE A 162 7.86 12.32 13.87
C ILE A 162 7.86 13.42 14.93
N TYR A 163 6.77 13.53 15.69
CA TYR A 163 6.65 14.54 16.75
C TYR A 163 7.77 14.39 17.79
N ILE A 164 8.01 13.18 18.30
CA ILE A 164 9.06 12.90 19.29
C ILE A 164 10.45 13.23 18.72
N ASP A 165 10.74 12.81 17.48
CA ASP A 165 12.04 13.05 16.86
C ASP A 165 12.31 14.55 16.65
N ILE A 166 11.28 15.33 16.30
CA ILE A 166 11.40 16.80 16.14
C ILE A 166 11.60 17.50 17.48
N GLU A 167 10.82 17.15 18.51
CA GLU A 167 10.96 17.75 19.84
C GLU A 167 12.37 17.48 20.43
N ARG A 168 12.90 16.26 20.25
CA ARG A 168 14.27 15.93 20.67
C ARG A 168 15.31 16.79 19.96
N ALA A 169 15.20 16.92 18.63
CA ALA A 169 16.13 17.74 17.85
C ALA A 169 16.09 19.22 18.25
N SER A 170 14.91 19.75 18.59
CA SER A 170 14.76 21.12 19.09
C SER A 170 15.49 21.32 20.42
N ILE A 171 15.32 20.40 21.38
CA ILE A 171 15.95 20.48 22.70
C ILE A 171 17.48 20.38 22.60
N GLU A 172 17.99 19.47 21.74
CA GLU A 172 19.42 19.30 21.51
C GLU A 172 20.04 20.56 20.87
N GLY A 173 19.36 21.19 19.91
CA GLY A 173 19.77 22.46 19.33
C GLY A 173 19.85 23.60 20.35
N ASP A 174 18.83 23.71 21.22
CA ASP A 174 18.79 24.73 22.28
C ASP A 174 19.87 24.52 23.35
N ALA A 175 20.22 23.27 23.65
CA ALA A 175 21.27 22.95 24.63
C ALA A 175 22.66 23.35 24.12
N LEU A 176 22.95 23.10 22.84
CA LEU A 176 24.22 23.50 22.20
C LEU A 176 24.37 25.02 22.14
N MET A 177 23.30 25.77 21.84
CA MET A 177 23.36 27.24 21.85
C MET A 177 23.57 27.83 23.25
N LYS A 178 23.17 27.13 24.32
CA LYS A 178 23.36 27.59 25.70
C LYS A 178 24.73 27.24 26.29
N SER A 179 25.45 26.27 25.74
CA SER A 179 26.80 25.89 26.20
C SER A 179 27.92 26.76 25.65
N ASP A 180 27.63 27.57 24.63
CA ASP A 180 28.61 28.44 23.96
C ASP A 180 28.70 29.86 24.56
N PHE A 181 28.07 30.11 25.72
CA PHE A 181 28.07 31.38 26.47
C PHE A 181 28.64 31.26 27.89
#